data_AF-A0A968GPE4-F1
#
_entry.id   AF-A0A968GPE4-F1
#
_cell.length_a   1.000
_cell.length_b   1.000
_cell.length_c   1.000
_cell.angle_alpha   90.00
_cell.angle_beta   90.00
_cell.angle_gamma   90.00
#
_symmetry.space_group_name_H-M   'P 1'
#
loop_
_entity.id
_entity.type
_entity.pdbx_description
1 polymer ?
#
loop_
_entity_poly.entity_id
_entity_poly.type
_entity_poly.pdbx_seq_one_letter_code
_entity_poly.pdbx_strand_id
1 'polypeptide(L)'
;MVYTNNVEMWMLYTLAILFGVADAFFYPAQSSMTPQLVKMDHLQIANSLMHGTMMLAMLAGPVLAGVLIAVLGDGHSGSAGMQGIAAAFGLDALTFLVSLVMMAFIKTPRAASSDNDENILESIRSGLNFVWNDLPLRAFFFVVAAVTFFFNGPFNIGVPILADTRFPEGALAYGTILSTWGAGSLLGMALAGMLPRPNPKSMGALLLSLVSVMGIGLALLGV
;
A
#
# COMPACT_ATOMS: atom_id res chain seq x y z
N MET A 1 12.93 22.10 -4.06
CA MET A 1 13.95 21.15 -4.57
C MET A 1 13.69 20.80 -6.03
N VAL A 2 12.56 20.15 -6.36
CA VAL A 2 12.22 19.81 -7.75
C VAL A 2 12.08 21.04 -8.66
N TYR A 3 11.44 22.10 -8.18
CA TYR A 3 11.29 23.37 -8.93
C TYR A 3 12.62 24.11 -9.18
N THR A 4 13.63 23.87 -8.34
CA THR A 4 14.95 24.53 -8.42
C THR A 4 15.97 23.67 -9.18
N ASN A 5 15.55 22.53 -9.72
CA ASN A 5 16.40 21.54 -10.41
C ASN A 5 17.62 21.05 -9.61
N ASN A 6 17.56 21.12 -8.28
CA ASN A 6 18.67 20.77 -7.38
C ASN A 6 18.28 19.55 -6.54
N VAL A 7 18.05 18.42 -7.22
CA VAL A 7 17.66 17.15 -6.59
C VAL A 7 18.91 16.30 -6.43
N GLU A 8 19.40 16.19 -5.20
CA GLU A 8 20.55 15.33 -4.87
C GLU A 8 20.08 14.02 -4.22
N MET A 9 20.85 12.94 -4.41
CA MET A 9 20.50 11.59 -3.94
C MET A 9 20.26 11.53 -2.42
N TRP A 10 21.02 12.30 -1.64
CA TRP A 10 20.87 12.34 -0.18
C TRP A 10 19.51 12.91 0.26
N MET A 11 18.92 13.83 -0.51
CA MET A 11 17.60 14.40 -0.22
C MET A 11 16.52 13.33 -0.38
N LEU A 12 16.64 12.50 -1.42
CA LEU A 12 15.73 11.38 -1.67
C LEU A 12 15.85 10.33 -0.56
N TYR A 13 17.07 9.99 -0.12
CA TYR A 13 17.27 9.08 1.01
C TYR A 13 16.68 9.62 2.32
N THR A 14 16.88 10.92 2.59
CA THR A 14 16.35 11.55 3.80
C THR A 14 14.81 11.52 3.80
N LEU A 15 14.19 11.87 2.67
CA LEU A 15 12.75 11.80 2.50
C LEU A 15 12.23 10.36 2.64
N ALA A 16 12.90 9.38 2.02
CA ALA A 16 12.52 7.98 2.12
C ALA A 16 12.58 7.45 3.56
N ILE A 17 13.60 7.86 4.34
CA ILE A 17 13.71 7.49 5.76
C ILE A 17 12.57 8.13 6.56
N LEU A 18 12.29 9.43 6.36
CA LEU A 18 11.21 10.12 7.07
C LEU A 18 9.85 9.51 6.75
N PHE A 19 9.59 9.21 5.47
CA PHE A 19 8.37 8.50 5.04
C PHE A 19 8.29 7.11 5.66
N GLY A 20 9.38 6.33 5.63
CA GLY A 20 9.40 4.98 6.21
C GLY A 20 9.12 4.97 7.72
N VAL A 21 9.65 5.95 8.46
CA VAL A 21 9.35 6.13 9.88
C VAL A 21 7.88 6.50 10.07
N ALA A 22 7.36 7.46 9.30
CA ALA A 22 5.96 7.86 9.39
C ALA A 22 5.00 6.68 9.10
N ASP A 23 5.27 5.90 8.04
CA ASP A 23 4.49 4.73 7.65
C ASP A 23 4.49 3.64 8.72
N ALA A 24 5.64 3.41 9.38
CA ALA A 24 5.76 2.43 10.45
C ALA A 24 4.83 2.73 11.64
N PHE A 25 4.52 4.00 11.91
CA PHE A 25 3.53 4.40 12.91
C PHE A 25 2.12 4.51 12.33
N PHE A 26 1.99 4.93 11.07
CA PHE A 26 0.71 5.19 10.44
C PHE A 26 -0.14 3.91 10.27
N TYR A 27 0.43 2.83 9.76
CA TYR A 27 -0.29 1.56 9.57
C TYR A 27 -0.89 0.97 10.86
N PRO A 28 -0.15 0.84 11.98
CA PRO A 28 -0.72 0.34 13.24
C PRO A 28 -1.72 1.32 13.85
N ALA A 29 -1.50 2.64 13.73
CA ALA A 29 -2.45 3.64 14.20
C ALA A 29 -3.76 3.60 13.40
N GLN A 30 -3.68 3.50 12.07
CA GLN A 30 -4.85 3.43 11.19
C GLN A 30 -5.66 2.16 11.46
N SER A 31 -5.00 1.00 11.52
CA SER A 31 -5.67 -0.29 11.72
C SER A 31 -6.31 -0.44 13.10
N SER A 32 -5.78 0.21 14.14
CA SER A 32 -6.37 0.22 15.49
C SER A 32 -7.51 1.24 15.67
N MET A 33 -7.60 2.24 14.79
CA MET A 33 -8.63 3.28 14.86
C MET A 33 -9.94 2.88 14.18
N THR A 34 -9.89 2.12 13.08
CA THR A 34 -11.09 1.64 12.37
C THR A 34 -12.08 0.90 13.28
N PRO A 35 -11.66 -0.03 14.17
CA PRO A 35 -12.58 -0.73 15.06
C PRO A 35 -13.18 0.14 16.18
N GLN A 36 -12.57 1.29 16.48
CA GLN A 36 -13.07 2.23 17.48
C GLN A 36 -14.12 3.19 16.89
N LEU A 37 -14.05 3.45 15.59
CA LEU A 37 -14.95 4.36 14.88
C LEU A 37 -16.18 3.66 14.31
N VAL A 38 -16.14 2.33 14.16
CA VAL A 38 -17.17 1.56 13.47
C VAL A 38 -17.62 0.39 14.35
N LYS A 39 -18.94 0.17 14.46
CA LYS A 39 -19.51 -0.97 15.19
C LYS A 39 -19.03 -2.30 14.57
N MET A 40 -18.86 -3.34 15.40
CA MET A 40 -18.44 -4.70 15.00
C MET A 40 -19.16 -5.20 13.73
N ASP A 41 -20.47 -5.00 13.64
CA ASP A 41 -21.32 -5.47 12.54
C ASP A 41 -21.02 -4.77 11.19
N HIS A 42 -20.33 -3.64 11.21
CA HIS A 42 -19.97 -2.85 10.03
C HIS A 42 -18.48 -2.90 9.71
N LEU A 43 -17.65 -3.63 10.48
CA LEU A 43 -16.21 -3.74 10.24
C LEU A 43 -15.89 -4.28 8.85
N GLN A 44 -16.66 -5.26 8.37
CA GLN A 44 -16.44 -5.83 7.04
C GLN A 44 -16.74 -4.80 5.94
N ILE A 45 -17.79 -3.99 6.10
CA ILE A 45 -18.15 -2.94 5.14
C ILE A 45 -17.09 -1.83 5.16
N ALA A 46 -16.64 -1.43 6.36
CA ALA A 46 -15.58 -0.43 6.52
C ALA A 46 -14.25 -0.89 5.91
N ASN A 47 -13.83 -2.13 6.18
CA ASN A 47 -12.63 -2.71 5.58
C ASN A 47 -12.74 -2.77 4.06
N SER A 48 -13.88 -3.22 3.51
CA SER A 48 -14.11 -3.24 2.07
C SER A 48 -14.02 -1.84 1.45
N LEU A 49 -14.58 -0.82 2.10
CA LEU A 49 -14.52 0.55 1.60
C LEU A 49 -13.11 1.13 1.66
N MET A 50 -12.38 0.90 2.76
CA MET A 50 -10.98 1.32 2.90
C MET A 50 -10.10 0.65 1.84
N HIS A 51 -10.17 -0.67 1.71
CA HIS A 51 -9.41 -1.41 0.71
C HIS A 51 -9.82 -1.04 -0.73
N GLY A 52 -11.12 -0.85 -0.99
CA GLY A 52 -11.61 -0.42 -2.30
C GLY A 52 -11.08 0.98 -2.67
N THR A 53 -11.05 1.90 -1.72
CA THR A 53 -10.49 3.25 -1.92
C THR A 53 -9.00 3.19 -2.22
N MET A 54 -8.25 2.35 -1.50
CA MET A 54 -6.81 2.14 -1.75
C MET A 54 -6.56 1.58 -3.16
N MET A 55 -7.34 0.58 -3.58
CA MET A 55 -7.21 0.00 -4.92
C MET A 55 -7.57 1.00 -6.02
N LEU A 56 -8.61 1.81 -5.82
CA LEU A 56 -8.96 2.90 -6.73
C LEU A 56 -7.85 3.95 -6.82
N ALA A 57 -7.24 4.32 -5.69
CA ALA A 57 -6.12 5.25 -5.67
C ALA A 57 -4.90 4.67 -6.39
N MET A 58 -4.60 3.38 -6.23
CA MET A 58 -3.50 2.72 -6.95
C MET A 58 -3.75 2.60 -8.45
N LEU A 59 -5.00 2.43 -8.87
CA LEU A 59 -5.39 2.41 -10.29
C LEU A 59 -5.36 3.80 -10.92
N ALA A 60 -6.03 4.78 -10.29
CA ALA A 60 -6.23 6.11 -10.85
C ALA A 60 -5.02 7.03 -10.63
N GLY A 61 -4.26 6.83 -9.55
CA GLY A 61 -3.14 7.68 -9.14
C GLY A 61 -2.07 7.83 -10.23
N PRO A 62 -1.48 6.75 -10.76
CA PRO A 62 -0.46 6.83 -11.81
C PRO A 62 -0.98 7.49 -13.09
N VAL A 63 -2.24 7.22 -13.47
CA VAL A 63 -2.87 7.81 -14.66
C VAL A 63 -3.05 9.32 -14.48
N LEU A 64 -3.60 9.74 -13.35
CA LEU A 64 -3.79 11.16 -13.03
C LEU A 64 -2.44 11.89 -12.90
N ALA A 65 -1.46 11.28 -12.25
CA ALA A 65 -0.11 11.82 -12.14
C ALA A 65 0.56 11.98 -13.52
N GLY A 66 0.46 10.96 -14.38
CA GLY A 66 0.99 11.00 -15.74
C GLY A 66 0.37 12.12 -16.59
N VAL A 67 -0.96 12.26 -16.55
CA VAL A 67 -1.67 13.35 -17.24
C VAL A 67 -1.26 14.71 -16.69
N LEU A 68 -1.18 14.85 -15.36
CA LEU A 68 -0.79 16.09 -14.71
C LEU A 68 0.64 16.52 -15.10
N ILE A 69 1.58 15.56 -15.09
CA ILE A 69 2.97 15.80 -15.49
C ILE A 69 3.05 16.16 -16.99
N ALA A 70 2.26 15.52 -17.85
CA ALA A 70 2.27 15.79 -19.29
C ALA A 70 1.65 17.15 -19.66
N VAL A 71 0.61 17.59 -18.93
CA VAL A 71 -0.08 18.86 -19.19
C VAL A 71 0.68 20.06 -18.58
N LEU A 72 1.28 19.88 -17.40
CA LEU A 72 1.98 20.96 -16.68
C LEU A 72 3.49 20.98 -16.89
N GLY A 73 4.09 19.92 -17.46
CA GLY A 73 5.46 19.96 -17.95
C GLY A 73 5.47 20.71 -19.28
N ASP A 74 6.33 21.73 -19.41
CA ASP A 74 6.53 22.51 -20.64
C ASP A 74 6.63 21.57 -21.86
N GLY A 75 5.50 21.38 -22.55
CA GLY A 75 5.40 20.48 -23.68
C GLY A 75 6.30 20.99 -24.79
N HIS A 76 7.11 20.11 -25.39
CA HIS A 76 7.67 20.15 -26.76
C HIS A 76 8.75 19.06 -26.98
N SER A 77 9.19 18.35 -25.94
CA SER A 77 10.03 17.17 -26.07
C SER A 77 9.51 16.10 -25.12
N GLY A 78 9.41 14.84 -25.56
CA GLY A 78 8.80 13.74 -24.81
C GLY A 78 9.52 13.29 -23.53
N SER A 79 10.15 14.21 -22.79
CA SER A 79 10.67 14.01 -21.44
C SER A 79 9.77 14.73 -20.43
N ALA A 80 9.43 14.04 -19.34
CA ALA A 80 8.70 14.63 -18.22
C ALA A 80 9.42 15.89 -17.73
N GLY A 81 8.88 17.07 -18.03
CA GLY A 81 9.45 18.34 -17.59
C GLY A 81 9.51 18.39 -16.07
N MET A 82 10.66 18.79 -15.51
CA MET A 82 10.88 18.89 -14.06
C MET A 82 9.79 19.72 -13.35
N GLN A 83 9.17 20.68 -14.06
CA GLN A 83 8.04 21.47 -13.60
C GLN A 83 6.75 20.66 -13.41
N GLY A 84 6.44 19.73 -14.32
CA GLY A 84 5.29 18.84 -14.20
C GLY A 84 5.44 17.90 -13.00
N ILE A 85 6.65 17.40 -12.76
CA ILE A 85 6.97 16.60 -11.56
C ILE A 85 6.81 17.45 -10.30
N ALA A 86 7.31 18.69 -10.29
CA ALA A 86 7.14 19.60 -9.15
C ALA A 86 5.64 19.88 -8.85
N ALA A 87 4.82 20.04 -9.88
CA ALA A 87 3.38 20.24 -9.72
C ALA A 87 2.69 19.00 -9.15
N ALA A 88 3.08 17.80 -9.59
CA ALA A 88 2.57 16.55 -9.04
C ALA A 88 2.91 16.39 -7.54
N PHE A 89 4.17 16.64 -7.15
CA PHE A 89 4.56 16.64 -5.74
C PHE A 89 3.86 17.75 -4.93
N GLY A 90 3.61 18.91 -5.53
CA GLY A 90 2.85 19.99 -4.89
C GLY A 90 1.40 19.62 -4.63
N LEU A 91 0.75 18.94 -5.58
CA LEU A 91 -0.61 18.43 -5.42
C LEU A 91 -0.67 17.36 -4.33
N ASP A 92 0.30 16.44 -4.31
CA ASP A 92 0.41 15.42 -3.26
C ASP A 92 0.61 16.04 -1.87
N ALA A 93 1.47 17.04 -1.72
CA ALA A 93 1.61 17.77 -0.46
C ALA A 93 0.29 18.42 -0.02
N LEU A 94 -0.52 18.90 -0.96
CA LEU A 94 -1.83 19.48 -0.68
C LEU A 94 -2.86 18.43 -0.23
N THR A 95 -2.86 17.23 -0.81
CA THR A 95 -3.76 16.14 -0.36
C THR A 95 -3.40 15.68 1.05
N PHE A 96 -2.11 15.63 1.41
CA PHE A 96 -1.67 15.39 2.78
C PHE A 96 -2.12 16.48 3.75
N LEU A 97 -2.06 17.76 3.35
CA LEU A 97 -2.59 18.86 4.17
C LEU A 97 -4.10 18.74 4.38
N VAL A 98 -4.86 18.43 3.33
CA VAL A 98 -6.31 18.20 3.44
C VAL A 98 -6.60 17.03 4.39
N SER A 99 -5.84 15.94 4.28
CA SER A 99 -5.95 14.78 5.17
C SER A 99 -5.70 15.17 6.63
N LEU A 100 -4.64 15.94 6.90
CA LEU A 100 -4.31 16.42 8.24
C LEU A 100 -5.41 17.30 8.83
N VAL A 101 -5.97 18.21 8.01
CA VAL A 101 -7.09 19.07 8.40
C VAL A 101 -8.34 18.24 8.70
N MET A 102 -8.69 17.27 7.83
CA MET A 102 -9.80 16.37 8.07
C MET A 102 -9.62 15.56 9.36
N MET A 103 -8.40 15.08 9.63
CA MET A 103 -8.08 14.30 10.82
C MET A 103 -8.23 15.13 12.10
N ALA A 104 -7.93 16.43 12.05
CA ALA A 104 -8.16 17.36 13.16
C ALA A 104 -9.65 17.53 13.50
N PHE A 105 -10.57 17.27 12.55
CA PHE A 105 -12.02 17.29 12.79
C PHE A 105 -12.58 15.96 13.30
N ILE A 106 -11.80 14.86 13.26
CA ILE A 106 -12.24 13.57 13.78
C ILE A 106 -12.24 13.64 15.31
N LYS A 107 -13.44 13.68 15.89
CA LYS A 107 -13.64 13.44 17.31
C LYS A 107 -13.55 11.94 17.57
N THR A 108 -12.39 11.46 17.95
CA THR A 108 -12.28 10.13 18.54
C THR A 108 -13.04 10.14 19.87
N PRO A 109 -13.93 9.15 20.13
CA PRO A 109 -14.30 8.86 21.50
C PRO A 109 -12.99 8.70 22.24
N ARG A 110 -12.73 9.53 23.26
CA ARG A 110 -11.56 9.42 24.12
C ARG A 110 -11.42 7.93 24.42
N ALA A 111 -10.39 7.27 23.88
CA ALA A 111 -10.11 5.87 24.17
C ALA A 111 -10.27 5.78 25.67
N ALA A 112 -11.24 4.97 26.14
CA ALA A 112 -11.54 4.86 27.56
C ALA A 112 -10.18 4.76 28.22
N SER A 113 -9.80 5.79 28.96
CA SER A 113 -8.46 5.89 29.53
C SER A 113 -8.35 4.63 30.35
N SER A 114 -7.63 3.65 29.83
CA SER A 114 -7.33 2.46 30.59
C SER A 114 -6.51 3.03 31.72
N ASP A 115 -7.12 3.08 32.90
CA ASP A 115 -6.51 3.44 34.18
C ASP A 115 -5.41 2.43 34.58
N ASN A 116 -4.88 1.69 33.61
CA ASN A 116 -3.83 0.72 33.75
C ASN A 116 -2.62 1.26 32.99
N ASP A 117 -1.54 1.43 33.72
CA ASP A 117 -0.15 1.38 33.24
C ASP A 117 0.14 0.00 32.62
N GLU A 118 -0.65 -0.43 31.62
CA GLU A 118 -0.31 -1.61 30.83
C GLU A 118 0.94 -1.27 30.04
N ASN A 119 2.04 -1.90 30.45
CA ASN A 119 3.33 -1.71 29.84
C ASN A 119 3.22 -2.17 28.38
N ILE A 120 3.40 -1.26 27.42
CA ILE A 120 3.25 -1.54 25.98
C ILE A 120 4.09 -2.77 25.57
N LEU A 121 5.28 -2.92 26.17
CA LEU A 121 6.16 -4.08 25.96
C LEU A 121 5.51 -5.40 26.40
N GLU A 122 4.74 -5.39 27.48
CA GLU A 122 4.04 -6.55 28.00
C GLU A 122 2.84 -6.93 27.12
N SER A 123 2.08 -5.96 26.62
CA SER A 123 1.02 -6.19 25.63
C SER A 123 1.57 -6.74 24.31
N ILE A 124 2.70 -6.20 23.82
CA ILE A 124 3.41 -6.74 22.64
C ILE A 124 3.86 -8.18 22.90
N ARG A 125 4.47 -8.45 24.06
CA ARG A 125 4.93 -9.80 24.43
C ARG A 125 3.78 -10.79 24.51
N SER A 126 2.65 -10.39 25.08
CA SER A 126 1.43 -11.20 25.17
C SER A 126 0.90 -11.54 23.78
N GLY A 127 0.81 -10.55 22.87
CA GLY A 127 0.39 -10.76 21.48
C GLY A 127 1.33 -11.71 20.71
N LEU A 128 2.64 -11.53 20.84
CA LEU A 128 3.64 -12.44 20.23
C LEU A 128 3.50 -13.86 20.78
N ASN A 129 3.34 -14.01 22.09
CA ASN A 129 3.19 -15.32 22.71
C ASN A 129 1.88 -15.99 22.27
N PHE A 130 0.79 -15.23 22.10
CA PHE A 130 -0.47 -15.74 21.57
C PHE A 130 -0.30 -16.30 20.14
N VAL A 131 0.33 -15.52 19.24
CA VAL A 131 0.64 -15.98 17.88
C VAL A 131 1.53 -17.21 17.89
N TRP A 132 2.49 -17.31 18.82
CA TRP A 132 3.43 -18.42 18.88
C TRP A 132 2.81 -19.74 19.37
N ASN A 133 1.80 -19.64 20.24
CA ASN A 133 1.10 -20.77 20.84
C ASN A 133 -0.03 -21.32 19.96
N ASP A 134 -0.61 -20.49 19.07
CA ASP A 134 -1.63 -20.93 18.11
C ASP A 134 -0.98 -21.41 16.80
N LEU A 135 -1.04 -22.73 16.55
CA LEU A 135 -0.38 -23.35 15.40
C LEU A 135 -0.90 -22.85 14.03
N PRO A 136 -2.23 -22.74 13.79
CA PRO A 136 -2.77 -22.09 12.59
C PRO A 136 -2.30 -20.65 12.39
N LEU A 137 -2.34 -19.84 13.46
CA LEU A 137 -2.00 -18.41 13.39
C LEU A 137 -0.51 -18.20 13.15
N ARG A 138 0.34 -19.03 13.78
CA ARG A 138 1.79 -19.05 13.55
C ARG A 138 2.12 -19.40 12.10
N ALA A 139 1.48 -20.43 11.54
CA ALA A 139 1.70 -20.82 10.16
C ALA A 139 1.27 -19.69 9.19
N PHE A 140 0.12 -19.08 9.44
CA PHE A 140 -0.37 -17.94 8.66
C PHE A 140 0.61 -16.75 8.72
N PHE A 141 1.10 -16.41 9.92
CA PHE A 141 2.08 -15.35 10.11
C PHE A 141 3.35 -15.58 9.27
N PHE A 142 3.93 -16.78 9.30
CA PHE A 142 5.13 -17.09 8.50
C PHE A 142 4.87 -17.05 6.99
N VAL A 143 3.71 -17.53 6.53
CA VAL A 143 3.34 -17.44 5.11
C VAL A 143 3.24 -15.98 4.67
N VAL A 144 2.55 -15.14 5.43
CA VAL A 144 2.42 -13.71 5.13
C VAL A 144 3.77 -13.00 5.17
N ALA A 145 4.59 -13.29 6.19
CA ALA A 145 5.93 -12.71 6.31
C ALA A 145 6.84 -13.10 5.13
N ALA A 146 6.83 -14.38 4.74
CA ALA A 146 7.58 -14.86 3.59
C ALA A 146 7.11 -14.20 2.29
N VAL A 147 5.79 -14.18 2.03
CA VAL A 147 5.23 -13.52 0.84
C VAL A 147 5.61 -12.05 0.82
N THR A 148 5.47 -11.34 1.92
CA THR A 148 5.80 -9.91 1.98
C THR A 148 7.29 -9.68 1.72
N PHE A 149 8.17 -10.44 2.37
CA PHE A 149 9.61 -10.25 2.23
C PHE A 149 10.12 -10.61 0.82
N PHE A 150 9.67 -11.74 0.27
CA PHE A 150 10.13 -12.22 -1.04
C PHE A 150 9.43 -11.55 -2.21
N PHE A 151 8.20 -11.08 -2.05
CA PHE A 151 7.45 -10.44 -3.15
C PHE A 151 7.67 -8.93 -3.17
N ASN A 152 7.58 -8.26 -2.02
CA ASN A 152 7.47 -6.80 -1.99
C ASN A 152 8.76 -6.11 -2.48
N GLY A 153 9.94 -6.62 -2.11
CA GLY A 153 11.22 -6.05 -2.55
C GLY A 153 11.42 -6.15 -4.06
N PRO A 154 11.44 -7.36 -4.65
CA PRO A 154 11.58 -7.55 -6.09
C PRO A 154 10.46 -6.88 -6.89
N PHE A 155 9.23 -6.86 -6.39
CA PHE A 155 8.13 -6.20 -7.07
C PHE A 155 8.30 -4.67 -7.10
N ASN A 156 8.63 -4.03 -5.97
CA ASN A 156 8.74 -2.57 -5.90
C ASN A 156 9.95 -2.01 -6.65
N ILE A 157 11.06 -2.76 -6.73
CA ILE A 157 12.30 -2.30 -7.38
C ILE A 157 12.47 -2.90 -8.78
N GLY A 158 12.18 -4.19 -8.92
CA GLY A 158 12.38 -4.92 -10.16
C GLY A 158 11.37 -4.56 -11.25
N VAL A 159 10.11 -4.29 -10.91
CA VAL A 159 9.10 -3.91 -11.92
C VAL A 159 9.41 -2.56 -12.58
N PRO A 160 9.77 -1.48 -11.85
CA PRO A 160 10.22 -0.23 -12.48
C PRO A 160 11.47 -0.41 -13.34
N ILE A 161 12.47 -1.16 -12.86
CA ILE A 161 13.71 -1.42 -13.63
C ILE A 161 13.40 -2.23 -14.88
N LEU A 162 12.54 -3.24 -14.77
CA LEU A 162 12.12 -4.05 -15.91
C LEU A 162 11.38 -3.20 -16.94
N ALA A 163 10.47 -2.33 -16.50
CA ALA A 163 9.76 -1.39 -17.34
C ALA A 163 10.72 -0.47 -18.11
N ASP A 164 11.73 0.10 -17.43
CA ASP A 164 12.69 1.03 -18.02
C ASP A 164 13.73 0.34 -18.93
N THR A 165 14.17 -0.87 -18.58
CA THR A 165 15.28 -1.55 -19.29
C THR A 165 14.84 -2.50 -20.40
N ARG A 166 13.64 -3.09 -20.31
CA ARG A 166 13.16 -4.10 -21.28
C ARG A 166 12.07 -3.59 -22.22
N PHE A 167 11.34 -2.54 -21.85
CA PHE A 167 10.24 -2.02 -22.67
C PHE A 167 10.61 -0.66 -23.27
N PRO A 168 10.46 -0.47 -24.60
CA PRO A 168 10.69 0.81 -25.26
C PRO A 168 9.86 1.96 -24.65
N GLU A 169 8.69 1.62 -24.09
CA GLU A 169 7.73 2.57 -23.56
C GLU A 169 8.02 3.00 -22.09
N GLY A 170 9.00 2.39 -21.42
CA GLY A 170 9.52 2.81 -20.11
C GLY A 170 8.44 3.10 -19.06
N ALA A 171 8.26 4.38 -18.72
CA ALA A 171 7.27 4.86 -17.76
C ALA A 171 5.81 4.48 -18.13
N LEU A 172 5.46 4.41 -19.42
CA LEU A 172 4.13 3.93 -19.85
C LEU A 172 3.97 2.43 -19.61
N ALA A 173 5.02 1.63 -19.80
CA ALA A 173 5.01 0.21 -19.46
C ALA A 173 4.84 0.02 -17.94
N TYR A 174 5.53 0.81 -17.13
CA TYR A 174 5.35 0.79 -15.67
C TYR A 174 3.91 1.14 -15.25
N GLY A 175 3.35 2.22 -15.80
CA GLY A 175 1.99 2.65 -15.52
C GLY A 175 0.93 1.63 -15.93
N THR A 176 1.11 0.95 -17.05
CA THR A 176 0.20 -0.12 -17.50
C THR A 176 0.29 -1.38 -16.63
N ILE A 177 1.48 -1.76 -16.17
CA ILE A 177 1.67 -2.86 -15.20
C ILE A 177 0.93 -2.53 -13.89
N LEU A 178 1.14 -1.34 -13.32
CA LEU A 178 0.44 -0.91 -12.10
C LEU A 178 -1.09 -0.88 -12.30
N SER A 179 -1.56 -0.37 -13.43
CA SER A 179 -2.99 -0.31 -13.74
C SER A 179 -3.60 -1.71 -13.87
N THR A 180 -2.90 -2.64 -14.51
CA THR A 180 -3.33 -4.04 -14.64
C THR A 180 -3.37 -4.73 -13.28
N TRP A 181 -2.37 -4.47 -12.42
CA TRP A 181 -2.34 -4.99 -11.05
C TRP A 181 -3.50 -4.43 -10.20
N GLY A 182 -3.79 -3.13 -10.30
CA GLY A 182 -4.96 -2.51 -9.66
C GLY A 182 -6.28 -3.09 -10.17
N ALA A 183 -6.44 -3.25 -11.49
CA ALA A 183 -7.63 -3.83 -12.09
C ALA A 183 -7.85 -5.29 -11.68
N GLY A 184 -6.79 -6.11 -11.69
CA GLY A 184 -6.84 -7.50 -11.21
C GLY A 184 -7.21 -7.61 -9.74
N SER A 185 -6.73 -6.68 -8.91
CA SER A 185 -7.07 -6.61 -7.49
C SER A 185 -8.56 -6.26 -7.27
N LEU A 186 -9.10 -5.30 -8.04
CA LEU A 186 -10.53 -4.96 -7.99
C LEU A 186 -11.41 -6.14 -8.43
N LEU A 187 -11.03 -6.83 -9.50
CA LEU A 187 -11.72 -8.05 -9.96
C LEU A 187 -11.67 -9.15 -8.89
N GLY A 188 -10.51 -9.38 -8.29
CA GLY A 188 -10.34 -10.35 -7.21
C GLY A 188 -11.20 -10.03 -5.99
N MET A 189 -11.28 -8.75 -5.60
CA MET A 189 -12.15 -8.29 -4.52
C MET A 189 -13.63 -8.51 -4.85
N ALA A 190 -14.07 -8.15 -6.05
CA ALA A 190 -15.45 -8.36 -6.49
C ALA A 190 -15.80 -9.86 -6.48
N LEU A 191 -14.94 -10.70 -7.03
CA LEU A 191 -15.11 -12.16 -7.01
C LEU A 191 -15.15 -12.71 -5.58
N ALA A 192 -14.25 -12.27 -4.70
CA ALA A 192 -14.24 -12.70 -3.30
C ALA A 192 -15.50 -12.27 -2.53
N GLY A 193 -16.10 -11.14 -2.90
CA GLY A 193 -17.38 -10.69 -2.34
C GLY A 193 -18.59 -11.45 -2.88
N MET A 194 -18.51 -11.98 -4.10
CA MET A 194 -19.58 -12.74 -4.75
C MET A 194 -19.52 -14.25 -4.46
N LEU A 195 -18.32 -14.79 -4.22
CA LEU A 195 -18.13 -16.23 -3.95
C LEU A 195 -18.45 -16.58 -2.48
N PRO A 196 -18.94 -17.81 -2.22
CA PRO A 196 -19.11 -18.30 -0.87
C PRO A 196 -17.77 -18.35 -0.13
N ARG A 197 -17.78 -18.07 1.18
CA ARG A 197 -16.58 -18.18 2.00
C ARG A 197 -16.03 -19.62 1.92
N PRO A 198 -14.75 -19.81 1.54
CA PRO A 198 -14.16 -21.14 1.48
C PRO A 198 -14.06 -21.74 2.87
N ASN A 199 -14.15 -23.07 2.94
CA ASN A 199 -14.04 -23.81 4.20
C ASN A 199 -12.67 -23.54 4.88
N PRO A 200 -12.62 -23.46 6.22
CA PRO A 200 -11.36 -23.23 6.95
C PRO A 200 -10.24 -24.22 6.58
N LYS A 201 -10.62 -25.47 6.27
CA LYS A 201 -9.70 -26.53 5.85
C LYS A 201 -9.13 -26.32 4.43
N SER A 202 -9.87 -25.70 3.53
CA SER A 202 -9.43 -25.38 2.16
C SER A 202 -8.77 -24.00 2.04
N MET A 203 -8.91 -23.15 3.06
CA MET A 203 -8.34 -21.80 3.09
C MET A 203 -6.82 -21.83 2.92
N GLY A 204 -6.12 -22.74 3.61
CA GLY A 204 -4.66 -22.88 3.48
C GLY A 204 -4.24 -23.27 2.07
N ALA A 205 -4.95 -24.21 1.44
CA ALA A 205 -4.68 -24.64 0.06
C ALA A 205 -4.96 -23.53 -0.97
N LEU A 206 -6.03 -22.75 -0.75
CA LEU A 206 -6.38 -21.61 -1.59
C LEU A 206 -5.36 -20.48 -1.47
N LEU A 207 -4.88 -20.18 -0.26
CA LEU A 207 -3.81 -19.21 -0.05
C LEU A 207 -2.51 -19.66 -0.73
N LEU A 208 -2.11 -20.92 -0.55
CA LEU A 208 -0.93 -21.49 -1.20
C LEU A 208 -1.03 -21.48 -2.73
N SER A 209 -2.20 -21.78 -3.29
CA SER A 209 -2.39 -21.75 -4.74
C SER A 209 -2.29 -20.33 -5.29
N LEU A 210 -2.91 -19.36 -4.64
CA LEU A 210 -2.81 -17.94 -5.02
C LEU A 210 -1.36 -17.44 -4.95
N VAL A 211 -0.65 -17.74 -3.86
CA VAL A 211 0.76 -17.39 -3.70
C VAL A 211 1.62 -18.07 -4.76
N SER A 212 1.36 -19.34 -5.08
CA SER A 212 2.10 -20.07 -6.12
C SER A 212 1.89 -19.45 -7.50
N VAL A 213 0.64 -19.08 -7.85
CA VAL A 213 0.34 -18.38 -9.12
C VAL A 213 1.08 -17.05 -9.18
N MET A 214 1.09 -16.29 -8.08
CA MET A 214 1.84 -15.03 -7.99
C MET A 214 3.35 -15.24 -8.18
N GLY A 215 3.93 -16.26 -7.54
CA GLY A 215 5.34 -16.59 -7.64
C GLY A 215 5.75 -17.06 -9.04
N ILE A 216 4.93 -17.88 -9.70
CA ILE A 216 5.15 -18.29 -11.09
C ILE A 216 5.09 -17.06 -12.01
N GLY A 217 4.15 -16.15 -11.78
CA GLY A 217 4.05 -14.90 -12.54
C GLY A 217 5.31 -14.04 -12.45
N LEU A 218 5.87 -13.88 -11.26
CA LEU A 218 7.15 -13.16 -11.08
C LEU A 218 8.32 -13.87 -11.76
N ALA A 219 8.43 -15.19 -11.58
CA ALA A 219 9.49 -15.97 -12.20
C ALA A 219 9.47 -15.88 -13.73
N LEU A 220 8.28 -15.82 -14.34
CA LEU A 220 8.12 -15.60 -15.79
C LEU A 220 8.52 -14.20 -16.24
N LEU A 221 8.35 -13.19 -15.38
CA LEU A 221 8.82 -11.82 -15.63
C LEU A 221 10.34 -11.68 -15.48
N GLY A 222 11.02 -12.70 -14.95
CA GLY A 222 12.47 -12.71 -14.77
C GLY A 222 12.95 -11.78 -13.65
N VAL A 223 12.09 -11.53 -12.66
CA VAL A 223 12.34 -10.72 -11.47
C VAL A 223 12.44 -11.61 -10.23
#